data_AF-A0A7S2IQ21-F1
#
_entry.id   AF-A0A7S2IQ21-F1
#
_cell.length_a   1.000
_cell.length_b   1.000
_cell.length_c   1.000
_cell.angle_alpha   90.00
_cell.angle_beta   90.00
_cell.angle_gamma   90.00
#
_symmetry.space_group_name_H-M   'P 1'
#
loop_
_entity.id
_entity.type
_entity.pdbx_description
1 polymer ?
#
loop_
_entity_poly.entity_id
_entity_poly.type
_entity_poly.pdbx_seq_one_letter_code
_entity_poly.pdbx_strand_id
1 'polypeptide(L)'
;CCEHGMFLIDTDKDCRDPECSEEAADEVRMKFTFHYEEAQADTRGVEAAACCDVTSVTQGNENIEYDVPACALGTPTERCLHVAESVQPLAYFGGHPKSPLSAHQGSDLVDLVFAAPHLHLAGLSLTLEDAVTNETLCEVRRSDEGRSGGVVYGQGSAPGDERGYLVGLSTCRWGPLAARRFRRDHPLRTRAVYNATQGHTGVMSLWLMDVAPARAPGFLV
;
A
#
# COMPACT_ATOMS: atom_id res chain seq x y z
N CYS A 1 13.55 -4.68 4.13
CA CYS A 1 13.47 -3.84 2.94
C CYS A 1 13.28 -2.38 3.38
N CYS A 2 13.15 -1.48 2.41
CA CYS A 2 12.73 -0.07 2.50
C CYS A 2 13.32 0.82 3.62
N GLU A 3 12.84 0.75 4.86
CA GLU A 3 13.11 1.78 5.89
C GLU A 3 14.07 1.30 7.00
N HIS A 4 14.10 0.00 7.30
CA HIS A 4 14.93 -0.54 8.39
C HIS A 4 16.23 -1.21 7.92
N GLY A 5 16.60 -1.05 6.66
CA GLY A 5 17.85 -1.60 6.12
C GLY A 5 17.93 -3.13 6.17
N MET A 6 16.80 -3.83 6.34
CA MET A 6 16.74 -5.29 6.26
C MET A 6 16.89 -5.70 4.79
N PHE A 7 18.11 -5.77 4.30
CA PHE A 7 18.37 -6.39 3.00
C PHE A 7 17.94 -7.86 3.08
N LEU A 8 17.37 -8.38 1.99
CA LEU A 8 17.32 -9.83 1.76
C LEU A 8 18.77 -10.30 1.59
N ILE A 9 19.46 -10.48 2.71
CA ILE A 9 20.67 -11.29 2.74
C ILE A 9 20.17 -12.72 2.56
N ASP A 10 20.69 -13.44 1.57
CA ASP A 10 20.55 -14.90 1.50
C ASP A 10 21.10 -15.47 2.82
N THR A 11 20.23 -15.63 3.81
CA THR A 11 20.62 -15.98 5.20
C THR A 11 21.04 -17.44 5.34
N ASP A 12 20.92 -18.24 4.29
CA ASP A 12 21.25 -19.66 4.26
C ASP A 12 22.56 -19.98 3.53
N LYS A 13 23.23 -18.98 2.95
CA LYS A 13 24.50 -19.17 2.23
C LYS A 13 25.48 -18.08 2.61
N ASP A 14 26.64 -18.49 3.12
CA ASP A 14 27.86 -17.68 2.95
C ASP A 14 27.89 -17.24 1.48
N CYS A 15 27.89 -15.93 1.23
CA CYS A 15 27.82 -15.38 -0.11
C CYS A 15 28.90 -16.03 -0.99
N ARG A 16 28.50 -16.95 -1.87
CA ARG A 16 29.44 -17.75 -2.68
C ARG A 16 29.98 -17.00 -3.89
N ASP A 17 29.53 -15.76 -4.07
CA ASP A 17 30.00 -14.89 -5.12
C ASP A 17 31.33 -14.25 -4.69
N PRO A 18 32.45 -14.50 -5.40
CA PRO A 18 33.73 -13.89 -5.10
C PRO A 18 33.74 -12.35 -5.23
N GLU A 19 32.69 -11.73 -5.78
CA GLU A 19 32.51 -10.28 -5.91
C GLU A 19 31.55 -9.68 -4.85
N CYS A 20 31.10 -10.49 -3.89
CA CYS A 20 30.23 -10.05 -2.81
C CYS A 20 30.99 -9.18 -1.78
N SER A 21 31.28 -7.92 -2.15
CA SER A 21 31.62 -6.89 -1.19
C SER A 21 30.33 -6.43 -0.51
N GLU A 22 30.32 -6.29 0.82
CA GLU A 22 29.17 -5.82 1.62
C GLU A 22 28.61 -4.45 1.18
N GLU A 23 29.29 -3.77 0.25
CA GLU A 23 28.92 -2.48 -0.32
C GLU A 23 29.18 -2.44 -1.85
N ALA A 24 28.74 -3.46 -2.60
CA ALA A 24 28.75 -3.34 -4.06
C ALA A 24 27.88 -2.15 -4.47
N ALA A 25 28.49 -1.14 -5.10
CA ALA A 25 27.76 0.01 -5.61
C ALA A 25 26.94 -0.43 -6.83
N ASP A 26 25.63 -0.60 -6.64
CA ASP A 26 24.71 -0.86 -7.74
C ASP A 26 24.54 0.41 -8.59
N GLU A 27 24.97 0.36 -9.86
CA GLU A 27 24.68 1.42 -10.82
C GLU A 27 23.30 1.19 -11.45
N VAL A 28 22.28 1.87 -10.92
CA VAL A 28 20.92 1.82 -11.47
C VAL A 28 20.72 2.95 -12.49
N ARG A 29 20.41 2.61 -13.73
CA ARG A 29 20.07 3.57 -14.79
C ARG A 29 18.56 3.61 -14.99
N MET A 30 17.95 4.73 -14.60
CA MET A 30 16.50 4.94 -14.76
C MET A 30 16.22 5.96 -15.87
N LYS A 31 15.22 5.68 -16.70
CA LYS A 31 14.69 6.65 -17.69
C LYS A 31 13.23 6.90 -17.38
N PHE A 32 12.90 8.13 -17.04
CA PHE A 32 11.53 8.57 -16.81
C PHE A 32 11.03 9.36 -18.02
N THR A 33 9.77 9.14 -18.40
CA THR A 33 9.06 9.98 -19.36
C THR A 33 7.86 10.54 -18.64
N PHE A 34 7.80 11.87 -18.53
CA PHE A 34 6.70 12.56 -17.88
C PHE A 34 5.76 13.13 -18.94
N HIS A 35 4.48 12.86 -18.77
CA HIS A 35 3.41 13.51 -19.51
C HIS A 35 2.74 14.49 -18.55
N TYR A 36 2.51 15.72 -19.00
CA TYR A 36 1.86 16.76 -18.22
C TYR A 36 0.86 17.53 -19.09
N GLU A 37 -0.11 18.14 -18.43
CA GLU A 37 -1.11 19.01 -19.02
C GLU A 37 -1.21 20.30 -18.20
N GLU A 38 -1.63 21.38 -18.84
CA GLU A 38 -1.87 22.65 -18.14
C GLU A 38 -3.05 22.50 -17.18
N ALA A 39 -2.87 22.99 -15.96
CA ALA A 39 -3.93 22.96 -14.95
C ALA A 39 -5.16 23.74 -15.43
N GLN A 40 -6.31 23.10 -15.35
CA GLN A 40 -7.60 23.67 -15.67
C GLN A 40 -8.22 24.31 -14.43
N ALA A 41 -9.26 25.12 -14.61
CA ALA A 41 -9.97 25.76 -13.50
C ALA A 41 -10.59 24.75 -12.51
N ASP A 42 -10.81 23.51 -12.95
CA ASP A 42 -11.36 22.42 -12.15
C ASP A 42 -10.28 21.44 -11.64
N THR A 43 -9.00 21.63 -12.00
CA THR A 43 -7.88 20.87 -11.43
C THR A 43 -7.79 21.13 -9.93
N ARG A 44 -7.63 20.05 -9.15
CA ARG A 44 -7.53 20.11 -7.68
C ARG A 44 -6.16 19.62 -7.26
N GLY A 45 -5.58 20.32 -6.28
CA GLY A 45 -4.41 19.80 -5.58
C GLY A 45 -4.76 18.51 -4.84
N VAL A 46 -3.83 17.56 -4.88
CA VAL A 46 -3.87 16.33 -4.09
C VAL A 46 -2.77 16.38 -3.03
N GLU A 47 -2.99 15.68 -1.93
CA GLU A 47 -2.05 15.58 -0.82
C GLU A 47 -2.06 14.15 -0.28
N ALA A 48 -0.91 13.74 0.27
CA ALA A 48 -0.76 12.44 0.88
C ALA A 48 -1.66 12.30 2.13
N ALA A 49 -2.20 11.11 2.31
CA ALA A 49 -3.00 10.73 3.47
C ALA A 49 -2.12 10.07 4.58
N ALA A 50 -2.70 9.86 5.76
CA ALA A 50 -1.98 9.40 6.98
C ALA A 50 -2.24 7.93 7.35
N CYS A 51 -2.94 7.25 6.45
CA CYS A 51 -3.48 5.91 6.56
C CYS A 51 -3.01 5.17 5.29
N CYS A 52 -2.86 3.86 5.27
CA CYS A 52 -3.32 2.90 6.27
C CYS A 52 -2.37 1.71 6.37
N ASP A 53 -1.70 1.53 7.50
CA ASP A 53 -0.77 0.44 7.79
C ASP A 53 -1.40 -0.54 8.79
N VAL A 54 -1.37 -1.84 8.49
CA VAL A 54 -1.97 -2.88 9.34
C VAL A 54 -1.31 -3.02 10.72
N THR A 55 -0.10 -2.50 10.93
CA THR A 55 0.62 -2.65 12.19
C THR A 55 0.41 -1.48 13.16
N SER A 56 -0.37 -0.47 12.77
CA SER A 56 -0.54 0.76 13.54
C SER A 56 -2.00 1.18 13.60
N VAL A 57 -2.38 1.79 14.72
CA VAL A 57 -3.69 2.44 14.91
C VAL A 57 -3.57 3.96 15.04
N THR A 58 -2.35 4.49 14.95
CA THR A 58 -2.05 5.93 15.07
C THR A 58 -1.57 6.50 13.74
N GLN A 59 -1.83 7.78 13.50
CA GLN A 59 -1.40 8.47 12.27
C GLN A 59 0.12 8.53 12.14
N GLY A 60 0.59 8.46 10.89
CA GLY A 60 1.99 8.69 10.49
C GLY A 60 3.02 7.68 10.98
N ASN A 61 2.58 6.66 11.73
CA ASN A 61 3.33 5.44 11.96
C ASN A 61 2.89 4.42 10.91
N GLU A 62 3.64 4.38 9.82
CA GLU A 62 3.39 3.65 8.57
C GLU A 62 4.73 3.09 8.05
N ASN A 63 4.69 2.26 7.02
CA ASN A 63 5.85 1.59 6.45
C ASN A 63 6.56 0.65 7.44
N ILE A 64 5.79 -0.01 8.30
CA ILE A 64 6.36 -0.94 9.29
C ILE A 64 6.41 -2.35 8.72
N GLU A 65 7.59 -2.95 8.83
CA GLU A 65 7.80 -4.35 8.48
C GLU A 65 7.42 -5.25 9.65
N TYR A 66 6.79 -6.39 9.36
CA TYR A 66 6.44 -7.41 10.35
C TYR A 66 6.61 -8.82 9.78
N ASP A 67 6.63 -9.81 10.67
CA ASP A 67 6.79 -11.21 10.28
C ASP A 67 5.43 -11.93 10.22
N VAL A 68 5.27 -12.77 9.21
CA VAL A 68 4.18 -13.73 9.07
C VAL A 68 4.68 -15.10 9.55
N PRO A 69 4.22 -15.62 10.69
CA PRO A 69 4.63 -16.93 11.17
C PRO A 69 4.02 -18.05 10.32
N ALA A 70 4.78 -19.14 10.16
CA ALA A 70 4.26 -20.34 9.52
C ALA A 70 3.11 -20.96 10.33
N CYS A 71 2.13 -21.56 9.65
CA CYS A 71 1.11 -22.35 10.35
C CYS A 71 1.70 -23.59 11.02
N ALA A 72 0.94 -24.15 11.96
CA ALA A 72 1.25 -25.45 12.55
C ALA A 72 1.36 -26.55 11.47
N LEU A 73 2.29 -27.50 11.68
CA LEU A 73 2.50 -28.63 10.77
C LEU A 73 1.19 -29.39 10.54
N GLY A 74 0.89 -29.70 9.27
CA GLY A 74 -0.33 -30.40 8.86
C GLY A 74 -1.55 -29.49 8.68
N THR A 75 -1.42 -28.17 8.89
CA THR A 75 -2.46 -27.21 8.48
C THR A 75 -2.61 -27.24 6.96
N PRO A 76 -3.82 -27.49 6.43
CA PRO A 76 -4.02 -27.46 4.98
C PRO A 76 -3.75 -26.09 4.39
N THR A 77 -3.14 -26.06 3.21
CA THR A 77 -2.70 -24.85 2.51
C THR A 77 -3.80 -23.80 2.40
N GLU A 78 -5.02 -24.21 2.04
CA GLU A 78 -6.17 -23.33 1.86
C GLU A 78 -6.67 -22.68 3.17
N ARG A 79 -6.28 -23.24 4.31
CA ARG A 79 -6.58 -22.72 5.65
C ARG A 79 -5.37 -22.07 6.32
N CYS A 80 -4.23 -22.07 5.65
CA CYS A 80 -2.99 -21.56 6.20
C CYS A 80 -2.78 -20.10 5.78
N LEU A 81 -3.57 -19.23 6.40
CA LEU A 81 -3.61 -17.80 6.12
C LEU A 81 -3.21 -17.00 7.35
N HIS A 82 -2.44 -15.94 7.14
CA HIS A 82 -2.23 -14.91 8.15
C HIS A 82 -3.04 -13.67 7.78
N VAL A 83 -3.77 -13.12 8.75
CA VAL A 83 -4.60 -11.94 8.58
C VAL A 83 -4.13 -10.89 9.57
N ALA A 84 -3.81 -9.71 9.06
CA ALA A 84 -3.49 -8.54 9.85
C ALA A 84 -4.48 -7.41 9.51
N GLU A 85 -4.94 -6.68 10.52
CA GLU A 85 -5.85 -5.57 10.32
C GLU A 85 -5.60 -4.43 11.30
N SER A 86 -5.91 -3.22 10.84
CA SER A 86 -5.92 -2.03 11.67
C SER A 86 -7.04 -1.09 11.25
N VAL A 87 -7.34 -0.14 12.12
CA VAL A 87 -8.23 0.98 11.83
C VAL A 87 -7.47 2.27 12.13
N GLN A 88 -7.37 3.15 11.15
CA GLN A 88 -6.67 4.43 11.25
C GLN A 88 -7.54 5.53 10.61
N PRO A 89 -7.40 6.78 11.08
CA PRO A 89 -8.07 7.90 10.43
C PRO A 89 -7.42 8.24 9.09
N LEU A 90 -8.26 8.52 8.08
CA LEU A 90 -7.88 8.65 6.67
C LEU A 90 -6.67 9.57 6.40
N ALA A 91 -6.66 10.80 6.90
CA ALA A 91 -5.70 11.83 6.43
C ALA A 91 -5.04 12.60 7.57
N TYR A 92 -3.87 13.18 7.33
CA TYR A 92 -3.15 13.96 8.35
C TYR A 92 -4.01 15.13 8.85
N PHE A 93 -4.10 15.30 10.17
CA PHE A 93 -4.72 16.45 10.83
C PHE A 93 -4.00 16.77 12.15
N GLY A 94 -4.27 17.94 12.72
CA GLY A 94 -3.96 18.38 14.08
C GLY A 94 -2.60 17.96 14.66
N GLY A 95 -1.60 18.85 14.68
CA GLY A 95 -0.35 18.65 15.42
C GLY A 95 0.55 17.51 14.94
N HIS A 96 0.16 16.78 13.89
CA HIS A 96 0.97 15.72 13.31
C HIS A 96 2.20 16.27 12.55
N PRO A 97 3.42 15.73 12.75
CA PRO A 97 4.64 16.25 12.12
C PRO A 97 4.62 16.26 10.58
N LYS A 98 3.93 15.30 9.96
CA LYS A 98 3.78 15.18 8.49
C LYS A 98 2.59 15.97 7.91
N SER A 99 1.87 16.77 8.69
CA SER A 99 0.72 17.54 8.20
C SER A 99 1.18 18.67 7.25
N PRO A 100 0.86 18.64 5.94
CA PRO A 100 1.57 19.42 4.92
C PRO A 100 1.13 20.89 4.82
N LEU A 101 -0.03 21.28 5.35
CA LEU A 101 -0.59 22.62 5.15
C LEU A 101 -1.38 23.05 6.40
N SER A 102 -0.93 24.11 7.09
CA SER A 102 -1.67 24.84 8.13
C SER A 102 -2.60 23.97 9.01
N ALA A 103 -2.02 23.10 9.85
CA ALA A 103 -2.71 22.31 10.88
C ALA A 103 -4.19 21.98 10.57
N HIS A 104 -4.43 21.16 9.53
CA HIS A 104 -5.79 20.70 9.20
C HIS A 104 -6.57 20.21 10.43
N GLN A 105 -7.88 20.39 10.43
CA GLN A 105 -8.74 19.86 11.49
C GLN A 105 -9.25 18.48 11.09
N GLY A 106 -9.45 17.59 12.07
CA GLY A 106 -10.04 16.27 11.81
C GLY A 106 -11.41 16.36 11.13
N SER A 107 -12.15 17.44 11.40
CA SER A 107 -13.45 17.73 10.79
C SER A 107 -13.43 18.22 9.35
N ASP A 108 -12.27 18.57 8.81
CA ASP A 108 -12.17 19.01 7.43
C ASP A 108 -12.57 17.87 6.50
N LEU A 109 -13.21 18.21 5.38
CA LEU A 109 -13.67 17.24 4.40
C LEU A 109 -12.63 17.07 3.29
N VAL A 110 -12.41 15.83 2.89
CA VAL A 110 -11.52 15.44 1.80
C VAL A 110 -12.19 14.38 0.93
N ASP A 111 -11.85 14.35 -0.35
CA ASP A 111 -12.27 13.30 -1.26
C ASP A 111 -11.11 12.30 -1.44
N LEU A 112 -11.36 11.00 -1.25
CA LEU A 112 -10.39 9.93 -1.51
C LEU A 112 -10.30 9.70 -3.02
N VAL A 113 -9.15 10.03 -3.61
CA VAL A 113 -8.97 10.06 -5.08
C VAL A 113 -8.02 8.99 -5.59
N PHE A 114 -7.12 8.49 -4.74
CA PHE A 114 -6.15 7.46 -5.10
C PHE A 114 -5.78 6.57 -3.92
N ALA A 115 -5.59 5.27 -4.19
CA ALA A 115 -5.00 4.32 -3.25
C ALA A 115 -4.19 3.28 -4.01
N ALA A 116 -2.88 3.22 -3.74
CA ALA A 116 -2.00 2.17 -4.19
C ALA A 116 -1.69 1.21 -3.04
N PRO A 117 -1.90 -0.10 -3.20
CA PRO A 117 -1.50 -1.05 -2.19
C PRO A 117 0.03 -1.17 -2.20
N HIS A 118 0.61 -1.26 -1.02
CA HIS A 118 1.98 -1.67 -0.81
C HIS A 118 1.94 -2.97 -0.01
N LEU A 119 2.30 -4.06 -0.69
CA LEU A 119 2.17 -5.42 -0.18
C LEU A 119 3.44 -6.19 -0.58
N HIS A 120 3.99 -6.98 0.35
CA HIS A 120 5.20 -7.76 0.10
C HIS A 120 4.90 -9.19 -0.40
N LEU A 121 5.97 -9.97 -0.61
CA LEU A 121 5.91 -11.37 -1.02
C LEU A 121 4.97 -12.20 -0.12
N ALA A 122 4.29 -13.17 -0.73
CA ALA A 122 3.24 -14.01 -0.14
C ALA A 122 1.93 -13.29 0.23
N GLY A 123 1.84 -11.98 0.01
CA GLY A 123 0.59 -11.25 0.04
C GLY A 123 -0.42 -11.84 -0.95
N LEU A 124 -1.64 -12.07 -0.47
CA LEU A 124 -2.77 -12.60 -1.25
C LEU A 124 -3.83 -11.54 -1.48
N SER A 125 -4.05 -10.65 -0.52
CA SER A 125 -4.97 -9.53 -0.71
C SER A 125 -4.68 -8.38 0.23
N LEU A 126 -5.08 -7.18 -0.19
CA LEU A 126 -5.19 -6.01 0.65
C LEU A 126 -6.54 -5.35 0.39
N THR A 127 -7.29 -5.10 1.45
CA THR A 127 -8.61 -4.49 1.39
C THR A 127 -8.60 -3.19 2.19
N LEU A 128 -9.19 -2.13 1.61
CA LEU A 128 -9.49 -0.86 2.24
C LEU A 128 -11.00 -0.75 2.41
N GLU A 129 -11.46 -0.57 3.64
CA GLU A 129 -12.88 -0.53 3.96
C GLU A 129 -13.20 0.72 4.78
N ASP A 130 -14.41 1.24 4.60
CA ASP A 130 -14.98 2.17 5.56
C ASP A 130 -15.28 1.41 6.86
N ALA A 131 -14.59 1.76 7.96
CA ALA A 131 -14.72 1.04 9.21
C ALA A 131 -16.08 1.24 9.90
N VAL A 132 -16.86 2.24 9.49
CA VAL A 132 -18.19 2.52 10.03
C VAL A 132 -19.26 1.73 9.29
N THR A 133 -19.19 1.71 7.95
CA THR A 133 -20.22 1.07 7.11
C THR A 133 -19.88 -0.37 6.72
N ASN A 134 -18.62 -0.79 6.91
CA ASN A 134 -18.04 -2.03 6.38
C ASN A 134 -18.09 -2.13 4.85
N GLU A 135 -18.18 -0.99 4.17
CA GLU A 135 -18.16 -0.97 2.72
C GLU A 135 -16.73 -1.03 2.21
N THR A 136 -16.46 -1.97 1.30
CA THR A 136 -15.17 -2.06 0.61
C THR A 136 -15.00 -0.89 -0.34
N LEU A 137 -13.98 -0.08 -0.11
CA LEU A 137 -13.62 1.09 -0.92
C LEU A 137 -12.68 0.69 -2.06
N CYS A 138 -11.65 -0.10 -1.72
CA CYS A 138 -10.66 -0.63 -2.64
C CYS A 138 -10.29 -2.05 -2.21
N GLU A 139 -10.03 -2.91 -3.18
CA GLU A 139 -9.55 -4.25 -2.91
C GLU A 139 -8.62 -4.70 -4.02
N VAL A 140 -7.49 -5.26 -3.63
CA VAL A 140 -6.66 -6.08 -4.50
C VAL A 140 -6.61 -7.49 -3.96
N ARG A 141 -6.82 -8.46 -4.84
CA ARG A 141 -6.69 -9.88 -4.54
C ARG A 141 -5.75 -10.52 -5.54
N ARG A 142 -5.12 -11.62 -5.16
CA ARG A 142 -4.37 -12.45 -6.08
C ARG A 142 -5.27 -12.84 -7.24
N SER A 143 -4.90 -12.44 -8.45
CA SER A 143 -5.55 -12.86 -9.68
C SER A 143 -4.60 -13.81 -10.40
N ASP A 144 -5.01 -15.08 -10.52
CA ASP A 144 -4.32 -16.01 -11.42
C ASP A 144 -4.70 -15.73 -12.91
N GLU A 145 -5.74 -14.90 -13.13
CA GLU A 145 -6.23 -14.46 -14.43
C GLU A 145 -5.73 -13.07 -14.80
N GLY A 146 -4.62 -13.01 -15.55
CA GLY A 146 -4.19 -11.80 -16.25
C GLY A 146 -3.70 -10.66 -15.35
N ARG A 147 -2.93 -9.74 -15.95
CA ARG A 147 -2.21 -8.66 -15.25
C ARG A 147 -3.11 -7.49 -14.80
N SER A 148 -4.43 -7.65 -14.78
CA SER A 148 -5.36 -6.54 -14.54
C SER A 148 -6.20 -6.77 -13.28
N GLY A 149 -5.94 -5.98 -12.24
CA GLY A 149 -6.86 -5.79 -11.11
C GLY A 149 -6.42 -6.38 -9.77
N GLY A 150 -5.27 -7.05 -9.69
CA GLY A 150 -4.90 -7.82 -8.51
C GLY A 150 -3.47 -7.69 -8.00
N VAL A 151 -3.16 -8.57 -7.07
CA VAL A 151 -1.81 -8.91 -6.61
C VAL A 151 -1.22 -9.90 -7.63
N VAL A 152 -0.31 -9.43 -8.49
CA VAL A 152 0.18 -10.17 -9.65
C VAL A 152 1.51 -10.83 -9.31
N TYR A 153 1.56 -12.15 -9.47
CA TYR A 153 2.79 -12.93 -9.38
C TYR A 153 3.27 -13.35 -10.76
N GLY A 154 4.58 -13.22 -10.99
CA GLY A 154 5.19 -13.66 -12.23
C GLY A 154 5.09 -15.17 -12.39
N GLN A 155 5.11 -15.64 -13.63
CA GLN A 155 4.99 -17.08 -13.97
C GLN A 155 6.16 -17.57 -14.84
N GLY A 156 6.94 -16.65 -15.41
CA GLY A 156 8.01 -16.90 -16.36
C GLY A 156 9.40 -16.59 -15.81
N SER A 157 10.30 -16.28 -16.74
CA SER A 157 11.69 -15.88 -16.48
C SER A 157 12.07 -14.60 -17.21
N ALA A 158 11.09 -13.91 -17.80
CA ALA A 158 11.30 -12.64 -18.47
C ALA A 158 11.32 -11.50 -17.43
N PRO A 159 12.05 -10.41 -17.70
CA PRO A 159 12.02 -9.22 -16.84
C PRO A 159 10.58 -8.72 -16.60
N GLY A 160 10.17 -8.60 -15.33
CA GLY A 160 8.83 -8.20 -14.91
C GLY A 160 7.77 -9.33 -15.00
N ASP A 161 8.20 -10.58 -15.08
CA ASP A 161 7.37 -11.79 -15.02
C ASP A 161 8.08 -12.94 -14.30
N GLU A 162 8.93 -12.63 -13.32
CA GLU A 162 9.75 -13.60 -12.62
C GLU A 162 8.88 -14.53 -11.76
N ARG A 163 8.99 -15.84 -12.01
CA ARG A 163 8.17 -16.86 -11.35
C ARG A 163 8.27 -16.77 -9.84
N GLY A 164 7.11 -16.61 -9.19
CA GLY A 164 7.01 -16.59 -7.72
C GLY A 164 7.33 -15.24 -7.09
N TYR A 165 7.72 -14.23 -7.87
CA TYR A 165 7.88 -12.87 -7.40
C TYR A 165 6.59 -12.09 -7.58
N LEU A 166 6.37 -11.14 -6.67
CA LEU A 166 5.35 -10.11 -6.84
C LEU A 166 5.83 -9.15 -7.94
N VAL A 167 5.13 -9.10 -9.07
CA VAL A 167 5.52 -8.30 -10.26
C VAL A 167 4.53 -7.18 -10.56
N GLY A 168 3.43 -7.09 -9.82
CA GLY A 168 2.45 -6.03 -10.03
C GLY A 168 1.42 -5.93 -8.92
N LEU A 169 0.98 -4.70 -8.68
CA LEU A 169 -0.04 -4.34 -7.73
C LEU A 169 -0.97 -3.32 -8.38
N SER A 170 -2.26 -3.64 -8.46
CA SER A 170 -3.24 -2.75 -9.06
C SER A 170 -3.61 -1.61 -8.12
N THR A 171 -3.79 -0.40 -8.65
CA THR A 171 -4.16 0.78 -7.86
C THR A 171 -5.64 1.09 -8.03
N CYS A 172 -6.28 1.61 -6.99
CA CYS A 172 -7.59 2.23 -7.09
C CYS A 172 -7.47 3.72 -7.38
N ARG A 173 -8.24 4.19 -8.36
CA ARG A 173 -8.32 5.60 -8.77
C ARG A 173 -9.79 5.97 -8.87
N TRP A 174 -10.18 7.06 -8.23
CA TRP A 174 -11.54 7.56 -8.29
C TRP A 174 -11.56 8.94 -8.93
N GLY A 175 -12.23 9.05 -10.06
CA GLY A 175 -12.44 10.34 -10.72
C GLY A 175 -13.38 11.26 -9.92
N PRO A 176 -13.56 12.52 -10.34
CA PRO A 176 -14.30 13.53 -9.57
C PRO A 176 -15.72 13.13 -9.15
N LEU A 177 -16.40 12.28 -9.92
CA LEU A 177 -17.76 11.81 -9.65
C LEU A 177 -17.81 10.53 -8.80
N ALA A 178 -16.71 9.78 -8.72
CA ALA A 178 -16.62 8.51 -8.00
C ALA A 178 -15.87 8.64 -6.67
N ALA A 179 -15.07 9.69 -6.51
CA ALA A 179 -14.32 9.95 -5.31
C ALA A 179 -15.27 10.18 -4.13
N ARG A 180 -15.06 9.41 -3.06
CA ARG A 180 -15.90 9.49 -1.87
C ARG A 180 -15.38 10.55 -0.93
N ARG A 181 -16.32 11.27 -0.32
CA ARG A 181 -16.04 12.31 0.65
C ARG A 181 -16.03 11.75 2.06
N PHE A 182 -14.98 12.08 2.80
CA PHE A 182 -14.81 11.72 4.20
C PHE A 182 -14.36 12.93 5.01
N ARG A 183 -14.53 12.85 6.33
CA ARG A 183 -13.77 13.69 7.25
C ARG A 183 -12.33 13.17 7.31
N ARG A 184 -11.36 14.04 7.59
CA ARG A 184 -9.95 13.61 7.77
C ARG A 184 -9.78 12.61 8.91
N ASP A 185 -10.58 12.76 9.97
CA ASP A 185 -10.63 11.86 11.12
C ASP A 185 -11.52 10.62 10.93
N HIS A 186 -12.09 10.42 9.73
CA HIS A 186 -12.93 9.26 9.46
C HIS A 186 -12.10 7.97 9.51
N PRO A 187 -12.55 6.94 10.26
CA PRO A 187 -11.80 5.70 10.42
C PRO A 187 -11.94 4.82 9.17
N LEU A 188 -10.81 4.41 8.61
CA LEU A 188 -10.72 3.40 7.56
C LEU A 188 -10.04 2.15 8.12
N ARG A 189 -10.57 0.99 7.71
CA ARG A 189 -10.01 -0.32 8.05
C ARG A 189 -9.12 -0.79 6.90
N THR A 190 -7.93 -1.25 7.24
CA THR A 190 -7.09 -2.00 6.30
C THR A 190 -6.96 -3.42 6.77
N ARG A 191 -7.11 -4.36 5.83
CA ARG A 191 -7.01 -5.78 6.09
C ARG A 191 -6.13 -6.45 5.05
N ALA A 192 -5.05 -7.05 5.50
CA ALA A 192 -4.13 -7.81 4.66
C ALA A 192 -4.28 -9.31 4.90
N VAL A 193 -4.15 -10.09 3.84
CA VAL A 193 -4.12 -11.56 3.91
C VAL A 193 -2.86 -12.05 3.24
N TYR A 194 -2.12 -12.92 3.92
CA TYR A 194 -0.91 -13.58 3.43
C TYR A 194 -1.10 -15.09 3.40
N ASN A 195 -0.42 -15.72 2.45
CA ASN A 195 -0.14 -17.15 2.54
C ASN A 195 0.87 -17.38 3.67
N ALA A 196 0.53 -18.22 4.63
CA ALA A 196 1.36 -18.54 5.78
C ALA A 196 1.88 -19.99 5.77
N THR A 197 1.84 -20.67 4.61
CA THR A 197 2.32 -22.07 4.48
C THR A 197 3.78 -22.23 4.87
N GLN A 198 4.53 -21.14 4.72
CA GLN A 198 5.87 -20.97 5.25
C GLN A 198 5.92 -19.63 6.00
N GLY A 199 6.94 -19.45 6.84
CA GLY A 199 7.17 -18.17 7.49
C GLY A 199 7.71 -17.16 6.47
N HIS A 200 7.29 -15.90 6.61
CA HIS A 200 7.81 -14.79 5.82
C HIS A 200 8.26 -13.69 6.77
N THR A 201 9.47 -13.18 6.56
CA THR A 201 10.00 -12.08 7.38
C THR A 201 9.95 -10.77 6.62
N GLY A 202 9.80 -9.68 7.36
CA GLY A 202 9.86 -8.32 6.79
C GLY A 202 8.80 -8.05 5.74
N VAL A 203 7.58 -8.58 5.90
CA VAL A 203 6.44 -8.21 5.04
C VAL A 203 5.91 -6.84 5.45
N MET A 204 5.26 -6.15 4.52
CA MET A 204 4.63 -4.85 4.77
C MET A 204 3.26 -4.84 4.11
N SER A 205 2.30 -4.19 4.77
CA SER A 205 0.92 -4.14 4.27
C SER A 205 0.29 -2.80 4.59
N LEU A 206 0.26 -1.93 3.60
CA LEU A 206 -0.34 -0.61 3.75
C LEU A 206 -0.89 -0.05 2.45
N TRP A 207 -1.64 1.05 2.57
CA TRP A 207 -2.07 1.85 1.42
C TRP A 207 -1.28 3.15 1.33
N LEU A 208 -0.71 3.41 0.16
CA LEU A 208 -0.21 4.72 -0.23
C LEU A 208 -1.37 5.49 -0.87
N MET A 209 -1.88 6.50 -0.18
CA MET A 209 -3.12 7.16 -0.58
C MET A 209 -2.95 8.66 -0.76
N ASP A 210 -3.73 9.19 -1.70
CA ASP A 210 -3.90 10.63 -1.88
C ASP A 210 -5.36 11.04 -1.72
N VAL A 211 -5.54 12.20 -1.11
CA VAL A 211 -6.82 12.86 -0.96
C VAL A 211 -6.79 14.24 -1.61
N ALA A 212 -7.95 14.76 -1.97
CA ALA A 212 -8.10 16.14 -2.41
C ALA A 212 -9.00 16.90 -1.42
N PRO A 213 -8.64 18.11 -0.95
CA PRO A 213 -9.52 18.92 -0.12
C PRO A 213 -10.89 19.10 -0.78
N ALA A 214 -11.97 18.86 -0.03
CA ALA A 214 -13.32 18.94 -0.57
C ALA A 214 -13.61 20.34 -1.11
N ARG A 215 -14.25 20.43 -2.29
CA ARG A 215 -14.76 21.72 -2.78
C ARG A 215 -15.83 22.23 -1.82
N ALA A 216 -15.75 23.51 -1.44
CA ALA A 216 -16.83 24.18 -0.74
C ALA A 216 -18.14 24.03 -1.55
N PRO A 217 -19.31 23.89 -0.91
CA PRO A 217 -20.58 23.61 -1.58
C PRO A 217 -21.11 24.71 -2.54
N GLY A 218 -20.29 25.70 -2.93
CA GLY A 218 -20.66 26.81 -3.81
C GLY A 218 -20.11 26.75 -5.25
N PHE A 219 -19.39 25.70 -5.64
CA PHE A 219 -18.87 25.54 -7.01
C PHE A 219 -19.64 24.49 -7.81
N LEU A 220 -20.93 24.74 -7.98
CA LEU A 220 -21.69 24.28 -9.14
C LEU A 220 -22.13 25.56 -9.85
N VAL A 221 -21.47 25.89 -10.96
CA VAL A 221 -21.94 26.92 -11.90
C VAL A 221 -22.99 26.27 -12.79
#